data_AF-A0A7X9BWG6-F1
#
_entry.id   AF-A0A7X9BWG6-F1
#
_cell.length_a   1.000
_cell.length_b   1.000
_cell.length_c   1.000
_cell.angle_alpha   90.00
_cell.angle_beta   90.00
_cell.angle_gamma   90.00
#
_symmetry.space_group_name_H-M   'P 1'
#
loop_
_entity.id
_entity.type
_entity.pdbx_description
1 polymer ?
#
loop_
_entity_poly.entity_id
_entity_poly.type
_entity_poly.pdbx_seq_one_letter_code
_entity_poly.pdbx_strand_id
1 'polypeptide(L)'
;MIGSDIICAGILSFSAEVNLEDTRSYGLYRTLEIVIVKIVQVFVVKLSGIFVKWKKNANNILEIKLILPLLLCQVFSIFLVYDIFMTAYQTNDKLSISDILSILALMYMNLIIFWYFDKINASYEYKRQKEFAEIKLDFQKDYYSLLEEHQRETESLWHDMKKHISSITELYENSFKPESERYIKDLNGKINAVPKILRTDDSIINSLIMDELRKAKKESIDVRLDVNLSNTMKIDPIDLCVILGNTLENAIDACCVLQDEAKRFIDLK
;
A
#
# COMPACT_ATOMS: atom_id res chain seq x y z
N MET A 1 14.46 14.94 37.18
CA MET A 1 13.79 15.11 38.48
C MET A 1 13.71 16.58 38.83
N ILE A 2 14.82 17.25 39.20
CA ILE A 2 14.77 18.66 39.67
C ILE A 2 14.18 19.65 38.63
N GLY A 3 14.45 19.45 37.33
CA GLY A 3 13.96 20.35 36.27
C GLY A 3 12.44 20.32 36.02
N SER A 4 11.80 19.15 36.12
CA SER A 4 10.34 19.06 35.92
C SER A 4 9.59 19.62 37.13
N ASP A 5 10.14 19.44 38.33
CA ASP A 5 9.54 19.92 39.57
C ASP A 5 9.57 21.46 39.63
N ILE A 6 10.65 22.08 39.14
CA ILE A 6 10.78 23.55 39.04
C ILE A 6 9.82 24.12 38.00
N ILE A 7 9.69 23.47 36.84
CA ILE A 7 8.79 23.93 35.78
C ILE A 7 7.32 23.77 36.20
N CYS A 8 6.97 22.67 36.87
CA CYS A 8 5.63 22.46 37.41
C CYS A 8 5.31 23.46 38.53
N ALA A 9 6.21 23.66 39.49
CA ALA A 9 6.02 24.62 40.58
C ALA A 9 5.85 26.07 40.08
N GLY A 10 6.59 26.47 39.03
CA GLY A 10 6.49 27.81 38.46
C GLY A 10 5.18 28.11 37.72
N ILE A 11 4.56 27.10 37.09
CA ILE A 11 3.27 27.27 36.41
C ILE A 11 2.13 27.44 37.44
N LEU A 12 2.24 26.79 38.59
CA LEU A 12 1.24 26.84 39.67
C LEU A 12 1.26 28.12 40.49
N SER A 13 2.44 28.66 40.79
CA SER A 13 2.56 29.94 41.49
C SER A 13 1.97 31.09 40.67
N PHE A 14 2.01 30.98 39.34
CA PHE A 14 1.50 32.01 38.43
C PHE A 14 -0.01 31.94 38.21
N SER A 15 -0.62 30.74 38.21
CA SER A 15 -2.06 30.58 37.94
C SER A 15 -2.97 30.76 39.16
N ALA A 16 -2.44 30.64 40.39
CA ALA A 16 -3.24 30.56 41.61
C ALA A 16 -2.94 31.63 42.68
N GLU A 17 -1.94 32.52 42.49
CA GLU A 17 -1.51 33.52 43.49
C GLU A 17 -1.27 32.91 44.90
N VAL A 18 -0.69 31.71 44.98
CA VAL A 18 -0.37 31.03 46.26
C VAL A 18 1.13 31.03 46.53
N ASN A 19 1.53 31.36 47.76
CA ASN A 19 2.92 31.39 48.22
C ASN A 19 3.55 29.98 48.28
N LEU A 20 4.81 29.88 47.83
CA LEU A 20 5.59 28.63 47.66
C LEU A 20 5.90 27.86 48.97
N GLU A 21 5.82 28.52 50.13
CA GLU A 21 6.09 27.88 51.43
C GLU A 21 4.86 27.16 52.01
N ASP A 22 3.64 27.63 51.74
CA ASP A 22 2.39 26.98 52.16
C ASP A 22 2.06 25.76 51.33
N THR A 23 2.57 25.70 50.09
CA THR A 23 2.48 24.51 49.24
C THR A 23 3.18 23.31 49.87
N ARG A 24 4.11 23.53 50.82
CA ARG A 24 4.95 22.50 51.44
C ARG A 24 4.34 21.79 52.65
N SER A 25 3.21 22.25 53.20
CA SER A 25 2.70 21.72 54.48
C SER A 25 1.32 21.04 54.48
N TYR A 26 0.51 21.16 53.42
CA TYR A 26 -0.81 20.50 53.36
C TYR A 26 -1.14 20.06 51.94
N GLY A 27 -1.71 18.87 51.77
CA GLY A 27 -2.54 18.33 50.65
C GLY A 27 -2.17 18.58 49.18
N LEU A 28 -1.76 19.79 48.83
CA LEU A 28 -1.42 20.31 47.50
C LEU A 28 -0.36 19.49 46.76
N TYR A 29 0.74 19.06 47.40
CA TYR A 29 1.72 18.19 46.72
C TYR A 29 1.10 16.87 46.24
N ARG A 30 0.18 16.31 47.03
CA ARG A 30 -0.49 15.03 46.73
C ARG A 30 -1.50 15.18 45.60
N THR A 31 -2.18 16.32 45.53
CA THR A 31 -3.08 16.64 44.41
C THR A 31 -2.30 16.97 43.14
N LEU A 32 -1.16 17.65 43.27
CA LEU A 32 -0.27 17.97 42.17
C LEU A 32 0.34 16.72 41.56
N GLU A 33 0.73 15.72 42.36
CA GLU A 33 1.13 14.41 41.86
C GLU A 33 0.01 13.72 41.06
N ILE A 34 -1.24 13.74 41.53
CA ILE A 34 -2.38 13.11 40.83
C ILE A 34 -2.70 13.84 39.52
N VAL A 35 -2.62 15.17 39.52
CA VAL A 35 -2.85 16.00 38.32
C VAL A 35 -1.72 15.82 37.31
N ILE A 36 -0.46 15.72 37.75
CA ILE A 36 0.69 15.44 36.89
C ILE A 36 0.59 14.03 36.27
N VAL A 37 0.21 13.01 37.05
CA VAL A 37 -0.01 11.65 36.53
C VAL A 37 -1.12 11.62 35.47
N LYS A 38 -2.19 12.41 35.63
CA LYS A 38 -3.28 12.52 34.64
C LYS A 38 -2.89 13.30 33.39
N ILE A 39 -2.09 14.36 33.53
CA ILE A 39 -1.54 15.11 32.39
C ILE A 39 -0.62 14.21 31.58
N VAL A 40 0.25 13.42 32.22
CA VAL A 40 1.12 12.44 31.55
C VAL A 40 0.30 11.33 30.88
N GLN A 41 -0.76 10.82 31.54
CA GLN A 41 -1.60 9.75 30.97
C GLN A 41 -2.41 10.22 29.76
N VAL A 42 -2.97 11.44 29.80
CA VAL A 42 -3.67 12.07 28.66
C VAL A 42 -2.70 12.39 27.53
N PHE A 43 -1.48 12.80 27.85
CA PHE A 43 -0.43 13.07 26.86
C PHE A 43 0.05 11.78 26.17
N VAL A 44 0.21 10.68 26.91
CA VAL A 44 0.57 9.36 26.35
C VAL A 44 -0.55 8.78 25.47
N VAL A 45 -1.83 8.94 25.83
CA VAL A 45 -2.98 8.52 25.01
C VAL A 45 -3.17 9.41 23.77
N LYS A 46 -2.91 10.71 23.88
CA LYS A 46 -2.92 11.60 22.72
C LYS A 46 -1.73 11.35 21.79
N LEU A 47 -0.54 11.06 22.32
CA LEU A 47 0.60 10.64 21.51
C LEU A 47 0.33 9.30 20.82
N SER A 48 -0.24 8.31 21.50
CA SER A 48 -0.58 7.02 20.86
C SER A 48 -1.65 7.18 19.79
N GLY A 49 -2.67 8.02 20.00
CA GLY A 49 -3.69 8.34 19.00
C GLY A 49 -3.19 9.18 17.81
N ILE A 50 -2.26 10.11 18.04
CA ILE A 50 -1.63 10.93 17.00
C ILE A 50 -0.62 10.10 16.21
N PHE A 51 0.15 9.20 16.83
CA PHE A 51 1.06 8.29 16.14
C PHE A 51 0.33 7.27 15.24
N VAL A 52 -0.86 6.82 15.67
CA VAL A 52 -1.73 5.93 14.87
C VAL A 52 -2.35 6.66 13.67
N LYS A 53 -2.69 7.95 13.80
CA LYS A 53 -3.32 8.76 12.75
C LYS A 53 -2.35 9.39 11.75
N TRP A 54 -1.23 9.92 12.24
CA TRP A 54 -0.26 10.64 11.40
C TRP A 54 0.45 9.70 10.43
N LYS A 55 0.54 8.40 10.76
CA LYS A 55 1.12 7.40 9.88
C LYS A 55 0.20 6.98 8.73
N LYS A 56 -1.07 7.41 8.61
CA LYS A 56 -1.97 6.65 7.70
C LYS A 56 -3.07 7.23 6.81
N ASN A 57 -3.86 8.28 7.06
CA ASN A 57 -4.97 8.48 6.10
C ASN A 57 -5.69 9.83 6.07
N ALA A 58 -5.85 10.36 4.86
CA ALA A 58 -6.32 11.70 4.55
C ALA A 58 -7.83 11.82 4.31
N ASN A 59 -8.69 10.88 4.74
CA ASN A 59 -10.16 11.02 4.67
C ASN A 59 -10.86 9.93 5.50
N ASN A 60 -11.72 10.27 6.48
CA ASN A 60 -12.92 9.50 6.89
C ASN A 60 -13.70 10.09 8.10
N ILE A 61 -14.98 10.46 7.90
CA ILE A 61 -15.92 11.01 8.91
C ILE A 61 -16.31 9.98 9.99
N LEU A 62 -16.16 8.67 9.70
CA LEU A 62 -16.43 7.58 10.65
C LEU A 62 -15.53 7.67 11.91
N GLU A 63 -14.36 8.30 11.79
CA GLU A 63 -13.37 8.36 12.87
C GLU A 63 -13.76 9.32 14.00
N ILE A 64 -14.48 10.41 13.70
CA ILE A 64 -14.89 11.43 14.70
C ILE A 64 -15.85 10.83 15.73
N LYS A 65 -16.75 9.93 15.30
CA LYS A 65 -17.71 9.27 16.20
C LYS A 65 -17.05 8.30 17.19
N LEU A 66 -15.91 7.69 16.84
CA LEU A 66 -15.17 6.80 17.74
C LEU A 66 -14.29 7.56 18.76
N ILE A 67 -13.87 8.78 18.43
CA ILE A 67 -13.04 9.63 19.30
C ILE A 67 -13.91 10.35 20.35
N LEU A 68 -15.16 10.70 20.00
CA LEU A 68 -16.08 11.43 20.86
C LEU A 68 -16.28 10.79 22.26
N PRO A 69 -16.59 9.48 22.40
CA PRO A 69 -16.73 8.85 23.72
C PRO A 69 -15.40 8.83 24.52
N LEU A 70 -14.25 8.74 23.83
CA LEU A 70 -12.94 8.83 24.47
C LEU A 70 -12.71 10.21 25.10
N LEU A 71 -13.12 11.27 24.40
CA LEU A 71 -13.03 12.65 24.89
C LEU A 71 -13.99 12.89 26.06
N LEU A 72 -15.23 12.41 25.97
CA LEU A 72 -16.20 12.54 27.08
C LEU A 72 -15.72 11.83 28.35
N CYS A 73 -15.07 10.68 28.20
CA CYS A 73 -14.47 9.95 29.32
C CYS A 73 -13.32 10.73 29.98
N GLN A 74 -12.52 11.47 29.20
CA GLN A 74 -11.48 12.35 29.73
C GLN A 74 -12.05 13.51 30.55
N VAL A 75 -13.14 14.12 30.08
CA VAL A 75 -13.83 15.19 30.83
C VAL A 75 -14.35 14.66 32.17
N PHE A 76 -14.96 13.48 32.18
CA PHE A 76 -15.44 12.85 33.41
C PHE A 76 -14.30 12.45 34.37
N SER A 77 -13.15 12.02 33.84
CA SER A 77 -11.95 11.77 34.66
C SER A 77 -11.41 13.04 35.33
N ILE A 78 -11.54 14.21 34.70
CA ILE A 78 -11.12 15.49 35.30
C ILE A 78 -12.08 15.88 36.43
N PHE A 79 -13.38 15.66 36.23
CA PHE A 79 -14.41 15.90 37.25
C PHE A 79 -14.16 15.09 38.53
N LEU A 80 -13.84 13.80 38.42
CA LEU A 80 -13.54 12.96 39.59
C LEU A 80 -12.26 13.38 40.33
N VAL A 81 -11.25 13.88 39.62
CA VAL A 81 -10.02 14.41 40.25
C VAL A 81 -10.31 15.71 41.00
N TYR A 82 -11.19 16.56 40.47
CA TYR A 82 -11.65 17.76 41.14
C TYR A 82 -12.42 17.44 42.44
N ASP A 83 -13.28 16.41 42.41
CA ASP A 83 -14.03 15.94 43.58
C ASP A 83 -13.08 15.43 44.70
N ILE A 84 -12.05 14.67 44.34
CA ILE A 84 -10.99 14.21 45.26
C ILE A 84 -10.23 15.41 45.87
N PHE A 85 -9.92 16.43 45.06
CA PHE A 85 -9.21 17.62 45.55
C PHE A 85 -10.02 18.43 46.55
N MET A 86 -11.30 18.69 46.25
CA MET A 86 -12.18 19.46 47.13
C MET A 86 -12.44 18.75 48.46
N THR A 87 -12.54 17.42 48.43
CA THR A 87 -12.69 16.60 49.65
C THR A 87 -11.42 16.65 50.50
N ALA A 88 -10.24 16.50 49.89
CA ALA A 88 -8.95 16.58 50.58
C ALA A 88 -8.69 17.94 51.23
N TYR A 89 -9.15 19.04 50.62
CA TYR A 89 -9.05 20.39 51.17
C TYR A 89 -9.89 20.58 52.45
N GLN A 90 -11.05 19.94 52.54
CA GLN A 90 -11.97 20.10 53.68
C GLN A 90 -11.62 19.21 54.89
N THR A 91 -10.95 18.07 54.69
CA THR A 91 -10.71 17.07 55.74
C THR A 91 -9.32 17.11 56.39
N ASN A 92 -8.52 18.16 56.16
CA ASN A 92 -7.15 18.27 56.69
C ASN A 92 -6.32 16.99 56.47
N ASP A 93 -6.22 16.55 55.20
CA ASP A 93 -5.37 15.43 54.75
C ASP A 93 -5.76 14.01 55.21
N LYS A 94 -6.94 13.84 55.83
CA LYS A 94 -7.50 12.50 56.08
C LYS A 94 -8.26 11.99 54.87
N LEU A 95 -7.82 10.85 54.33
CA LEU A 95 -8.49 10.14 53.23
C LEU A 95 -9.86 9.66 53.67
N SER A 96 -10.91 10.15 53.00
CA SER A 96 -12.28 9.69 53.18
C SER A 96 -12.56 8.44 52.34
N ILE A 97 -13.59 7.68 52.70
CA ILE A 97 -14.05 6.51 51.92
C ILE A 97 -14.47 6.93 50.50
N SER A 98 -15.01 8.14 50.34
CA SER A 98 -15.34 8.72 49.03
C SER A 98 -14.13 8.86 48.12
N ASP A 99 -12.96 9.26 48.65
CA ASP A 99 -11.74 9.42 47.87
C ASP A 99 -11.22 8.07 47.35
N ILE A 100 -11.29 7.04 48.21
CA ILE A 100 -10.91 5.67 47.84
C ILE A 100 -11.82 5.14 46.73
N LEU A 101 -13.13 5.37 46.83
CA LEU A 101 -14.10 4.99 45.80
C LEU A 101 -13.86 5.71 44.47
N SER A 102 -13.56 7.02 44.52
CA SER A 102 -13.25 7.81 43.32
C SER A 102 -11.94 7.37 42.66
N ILE A 103 -10.90 7.01 43.43
CA ILE A 103 -9.65 6.42 42.91
C ILE A 103 -9.91 5.06 42.25
N LEU A 104 -10.72 4.20 42.87
CA LEU A 104 -11.10 2.90 42.29
C LEU A 104 -11.91 3.07 41.00
N ALA A 105 -12.85 4.02 40.97
CA ALA A 105 -13.62 4.36 39.78
C ALA A 105 -12.72 4.88 38.65
N LEU A 106 -11.76 5.75 38.96
CA LEU A 106 -10.75 6.22 38.01
C LEU A 106 -9.90 5.09 37.44
N MET A 107 -9.47 4.15 38.29
CA MET A 107 -8.68 3.00 37.87
C MET A 107 -9.49 2.08 36.94
N TYR A 108 -10.76 1.81 37.30
CA TYR A 108 -11.66 1.02 36.48
C TYR A 108 -11.96 1.66 35.12
N MET A 109 -12.21 2.97 35.09
CA MET A 109 -12.41 3.69 33.83
C MET A 109 -11.19 3.64 32.93
N ASN A 110 -9.98 3.80 33.48
CA ASN A 110 -8.76 3.68 32.71
C ASN A 110 -8.61 2.27 32.07
N LEU A 111 -9.01 1.21 32.77
CA LEU A 111 -9.02 -0.16 32.21
C LEU A 111 -10.02 -0.29 31.05
N ILE A 112 -11.22 0.28 31.18
CA ILE A 112 -12.22 0.30 30.11
C ILE A 112 -11.70 1.06 28.88
N ILE A 113 -11.07 2.23 29.09
CA ILE A 113 -10.49 3.02 28.00
C ILE A 113 -9.43 2.21 27.25
N PHE A 114 -8.55 1.51 27.98
CA PHE A 114 -7.52 0.68 27.38
C PHE A 114 -8.13 -0.46 26.54
N TRP A 115 -9.09 -1.18 27.09
CA TRP A 115 -9.81 -2.25 26.38
C TRP A 115 -10.54 -1.73 25.14
N TYR A 116 -11.18 -0.57 25.24
CA TYR A 116 -11.88 0.07 24.12
C TYR A 116 -10.89 0.50 23.03
N PHE A 117 -9.74 1.05 23.41
CA PHE A 117 -8.68 1.43 22.47
C PHE A 117 -8.14 0.21 21.71
N ASP A 118 -7.88 -0.91 22.39
CA ASP A 118 -7.47 -2.16 21.76
C ASP A 118 -8.51 -2.68 20.78
N LYS A 119 -9.80 -2.59 21.15
CA LYS A 119 -10.89 -3.02 20.26
C LYS A 119 -10.98 -2.17 19.00
N ILE A 120 -10.79 -0.86 19.14
CA ILE A 120 -10.75 0.07 18.02
C ILE A 120 -9.60 -0.28 17.08
N ASN A 121 -8.39 -0.46 17.62
CA ASN A 121 -7.21 -0.81 16.82
C ASN A 121 -7.39 -2.14 16.09
N ALA A 122 -7.93 -3.16 16.76
CA ALA A 122 -8.24 -4.45 16.14
C ALA A 122 -9.26 -4.30 15.00
N SER A 123 -10.29 -3.47 15.19
CA SER A 123 -11.28 -3.22 14.14
C SER A 123 -10.69 -2.51 12.92
N TYR A 124 -9.76 -1.57 13.13
CA TYR A 124 -9.06 -0.91 12.04
C TYR A 124 -8.13 -1.86 11.28
N GLU A 125 -7.37 -2.68 12.00
CA GLU A 125 -6.51 -3.70 11.39
C GLU A 125 -7.33 -4.70 10.58
N TYR A 126 -8.47 -5.15 11.11
CA TYR A 126 -9.39 -6.02 10.40
C TYR A 126 -9.92 -5.38 9.11
N LYS A 127 -10.37 -4.12 9.17
CA LYS A 127 -10.87 -3.40 7.99
C LYS A 127 -9.79 -3.27 6.91
N ARG A 128 -8.56 -2.93 7.31
CA ARG A 128 -7.42 -2.82 6.38
C ARG A 128 -7.08 -4.16 5.74
N GLN A 129 -7.07 -5.24 6.52
CA GLN A 129 -6.83 -6.58 6.00
C GLN A 129 -7.91 -6.99 5.00
N LYS A 130 -9.17 -6.62 5.28
CA LYS A 130 -10.29 -6.85 4.36
C LYS A 130 -10.12 -6.08 3.05
N GLU A 131 -9.86 -4.78 3.10
CA GLU A 131 -9.63 -3.95 1.90
C GLU A 131 -8.47 -4.50 1.05
N PHE A 132 -7.37 -4.90 1.71
CA PHE A 132 -6.23 -5.50 1.02
C PHE A 132 -6.54 -6.88 0.43
N ALA A 133 -7.37 -7.68 1.10
CA ALA A 133 -7.82 -8.97 0.60
C ALA A 133 -8.74 -8.82 -0.62
N GLU A 134 -9.61 -7.81 -0.63
CA GLU A 134 -10.48 -7.47 -1.77
C GLU A 134 -9.63 -7.07 -3.00
N ILE A 135 -8.65 -6.18 -2.82
CA ILE A 135 -7.71 -5.81 -3.89
C ILE A 135 -6.98 -7.04 -4.44
N LYS A 136 -6.47 -7.91 -3.55
CA LYS A 136 -5.79 -9.15 -3.95
C LYS A 136 -6.70 -10.09 -4.74
N LEU A 137 -7.96 -10.20 -4.33
CA LEU A 137 -8.94 -11.05 -4.99
C LEU A 137 -9.21 -10.54 -6.41
N ASP A 138 -9.32 -9.23 -6.61
CA ASP A 138 -9.54 -8.66 -7.94
C ASP A 138 -8.32 -8.87 -8.85
N PHE A 139 -7.10 -8.60 -8.37
CA PHE A 139 -5.88 -8.95 -9.11
C PHE A 139 -5.80 -10.44 -9.47
N GLN A 140 -6.22 -11.31 -8.55
CA GLN A 140 -6.24 -12.75 -8.80
C GLN A 140 -7.23 -13.14 -9.89
N LYS A 141 -8.42 -12.50 -9.94
CA LYS A 141 -9.38 -12.73 -11.03
C LYS A 141 -8.81 -12.31 -12.37
N ASP A 142 -8.23 -11.11 -12.45
CA ASP A 142 -7.64 -10.59 -13.68
C ASP A 142 -6.52 -11.50 -14.19
N TYR A 143 -5.67 -11.97 -13.28
CA TYR A 143 -4.63 -12.95 -13.59
C TYR A 143 -5.20 -14.26 -14.13
N TYR A 144 -6.27 -14.80 -13.54
CA TYR A 144 -6.91 -16.01 -14.05
C TYR A 144 -7.54 -15.80 -15.42
N SER A 145 -8.17 -14.64 -15.67
CA SER A 145 -8.72 -14.32 -16.99
C SER A 145 -7.63 -14.27 -18.06
N LEU A 146 -6.48 -13.67 -17.75
CA LEU A 146 -5.31 -13.67 -18.64
C LEU A 146 -4.77 -15.09 -18.88
N LEU A 147 -4.70 -15.90 -17.83
CA LEU A 147 -4.23 -17.29 -17.95
C LEU A 147 -5.17 -18.12 -18.85
N GLU A 148 -6.49 -17.95 -18.72
CA GLU A 148 -7.45 -18.59 -19.61
C GLU A 148 -7.30 -18.13 -21.07
N GLU A 149 -7.04 -16.84 -21.29
CA GLU A 149 -6.78 -16.32 -22.63
C GLU A 149 -5.56 -16.98 -23.25
N HIS A 150 -4.44 -17.02 -22.53
CA HIS A 150 -3.23 -17.71 -22.99
C HIS A 150 -3.43 -19.21 -23.21
N GLN A 151 -4.25 -19.86 -22.39
CA GLN A 151 -4.61 -21.25 -22.60
C GLN A 151 -5.40 -21.43 -23.90
N ARG A 152 -6.40 -20.57 -24.16
CA ARG A 152 -7.17 -20.58 -25.42
C ARG A 152 -6.26 -20.33 -26.63
N GLU A 153 -5.33 -19.40 -26.54
CA GLU A 153 -4.33 -19.15 -27.60
C GLU A 153 -3.46 -20.40 -27.86
N THR A 154 -3.01 -21.05 -26.79
CA THR A 154 -2.20 -22.28 -26.86
C THR A 154 -2.97 -23.45 -27.46
N GLU A 155 -4.24 -23.62 -27.07
CA GLU A 155 -5.13 -24.65 -27.63
C GLU A 155 -5.40 -24.39 -29.13
N SER A 156 -5.61 -23.13 -29.52
CA SER A 156 -5.75 -22.75 -30.93
C SER A 156 -4.47 -23.07 -31.71
N LEU A 157 -3.30 -22.75 -31.15
CA LEU A 157 -2.01 -23.07 -31.76
C LEU A 157 -1.85 -24.58 -31.96
N TRP A 158 -2.18 -25.38 -30.93
CA TRP A 158 -2.14 -26.84 -31.02
C TRP A 158 -3.10 -27.41 -32.07
N HIS A 159 -4.31 -26.85 -32.16
CA HIS A 159 -5.28 -27.23 -33.16
C HIS A 159 -4.74 -26.98 -34.58
N ASP A 160 -4.18 -25.79 -34.82
CA ASP A 160 -3.60 -25.42 -36.11
C ASP A 160 -2.37 -26.29 -36.45
N MET A 161 -1.51 -26.57 -35.47
CA MET A 161 -0.39 -27.51 -35.64
C MET A 161 -0.87 -28.91 -36.02
N LYS A 162 -1.90 -29.43 -35.35
CA LYS A 162 -2.48 -30.74 -35.67
C LYS A 162 -3.03 -30.77 -37.09
N LYS A 163 -3.71 -29.71 -37.52
CA LYS A 163 -4.21 -29.56 -38.90
C LYS A 163 -3.07 -29.60 -39.91
N HIS A 164 -2.00 -28.84 -39.68
CA HIS A 164 -0.81 -28.86 -40.54
C HIS A 164 -0.17 -30.24 -40.62
N ILE A 165 0.00 -30.93 -39.49
CA ILE A 165 0.53 -32.30 -39.45
C ILE A 165 -0.37 -33.26 -40.23
N SER A 166 -1.68 -33.24 -40.00
CA SER A 166 -2.63 -34.09 -40.72
C SER A 166 -2.59 -33.85 -42.24
N SER A 167 -2.53 -32.59 -42.69
CA SER A 167 -2.40 -32.28 -44.12
C SER A 167 -1.09 -32.80 -44.72
N ILE A 168 0.02 -32.72 -43.98
CA ILE A 168 1.32 -33.28 -44.44
C ILE A 168 1.23 -34.80 -44.55
N THR A 169 0.64 -35.48 -43.57
CA THR A 169 0.48 -36.95 -43.57
C THR A 169 -0.40 -37.41 -44.73
N GLU A 170 -1.52 -36.74 -44.99
CA GLU A 170 -2.43 -37.07 -46.09
C GLU A 170 -1.77 -36.89 -47.46
N LEU A 171 -1.01 -35.80 -47.67
CA LEU A 171 -0.27 -35.57 -48.92
C LEU A 171 0.84 -36.62 -49.13
N TYR A 172 1.45 -37.11 -48.04
CA TYR A 172 2.48 -38.13 -48.11
C TYR A 172 1.92 -39.53 -48.40
N GLU A 173 0.82 -39.92 -47.75
CA GLU A 173 0.15 -41.22 -47.93
C GLU A 173 -0.43 -41.39 -49.35
N ASN A 174 -0.93 -40.29 -49.95
CA ASN A 174 -1.48 -40.31 -51.31
C ASN A 174 -0.41 -40.27 -52.43
N SER A 175 0.88 -40.48 -52.11
CA SER A 175 2.00 -40.49 -53.07
C SER A 175 2.28 -39.16 -53.80
N PHE A 176 1.72 -38.04 -53.34
CA PHE A 176 1.96 -36.69 -53.87
C PHE A 176 3.22 -36.03 -53.28
N LYS A 177 4.36 -36.71 -53.44
CA LYS A 177 5.66 -36.31 -52.88
C LYS A 177 6.06 -34.84 -53.18
N PRO A 178 5.90 -34.32 -54.42
CA PRO A 178 6.26 -32.94 -54.75
C PRO A 178 5.38 -31.89 -54.05
N GLU A 179 4.10 -32.19 -53.82
CA GLU A 179 3.14 -31.27 -53.20
C GLU A 179 3.32 -31.21 -51.68
N SER A 180 3.66 -32.35 -51.06
CA SER A 180 4.09 -32.43 -49.66
C SER A 180 5.34 -31.58 -49.39
N GLU A 181 6.38 -31.71 -50.22
CA GLU A 181 7.61 -30.91 -50.08
C GLU A 181 7.35 -29.41 -50.23
N ARG A 182 6.48 -29.02 -51.17
CA ARG A 182 6.08 -27.62 -51.35
C ARG A 182 5.32 -27.08 -50.14
N TYR A 183 4.37 -27.84 -49.60
CA TYR A 183 3.61 -27.44 -48.41
C TYR A 183 4.51 -27.26 -47.19
N ILE A 184 5.45 -28.19 -46.95
CA ILE A 184 6.44 -28.09 -45.87
C ILE A 184 7.32 -26.85 -46.05
N LYS A 185 7.76 -26.55 -47.28
CA LYS A 185 8.60 -25.37 -47.58
C LYS A 185 7.84 -24.07 -47.33
N ASP A 186 6.58 -23.99 -47.71
CA ASP A 186 5.71 -22.82 -47.44
C ASP A 186 5.47 -22.65 -45.94
N LEU A 187 5.25 -23.75 -45.21
CA LEU A 187 5.10 -23.73 -43.75
C LEU A 187 6.38 -23.25 -43.05
N ASN A 188 7.54 -23.76 -43.48
CA ASN A 188 8.85 -23.31 -42.99
C ASN A 188 9.11 -21.84 -43.31
N GLY A 189 8.68 -21.35 -44.48
CA GLY A 189 8.76 -19.93 -44.82
C GLY A 189 7.98 -19.05 -43.85
N LYS A 190 6.76 -19.47 -43.48
CA LYS A 190 5.91 -18.77 -42.51
C LYS A 190 6.49 -18.78 -41.09
N ILE A 191 7.04 -19.92 -40.64
CA ILE A 191 7.67 -20.04 -39.33
C ILE A 191 8.95 -19.19 -39.26
N ASN A 192 9.77 -19.19 -40.31
CA ASN A 192 11.00 -18.38 -40.35
C ASN A 192 10.75 -16.88 -40.58
N ALA A 193 9.57 -16.51 -41.08
CA ALA A 193 9.11 -15.12 -41.18
C ALA A 193 8.61 -14.57 -39.83
N VAL A 194 8.43 -15.42 -38.80
CA VAL A 194 8.31 -14.95 -37.42
C VAL A 194 9.64 -14.27 -37.06
N PRO A 195 9.64 -12.98 -36.73
CA PRO A 195 10.87 -12.23 -36.68
C PRO A 195 11.87 -12.79 -35.67
N LYS A 196 13.05 -13.20 -36.15
CA LYS A 196 14.27 -13.41 -35.33
C LYS A 196 14.88 -12.06 -34.87
N ILE A 197 14.03 -11.12 -34.43
CA ILE A 197 14.42 -9.72 -34.23
C ILE A 197 15.17 -9.52 -32.90
N LEU A 198 15.10 -10.46 -31.97
CA LEU A 198 15.72 -10.29 -30.67
C LEU A 198 16.84 -11.29 -30.40
N ARG A 199 18.05 -10.76 -30.21
CA ARG A 199 19.24 -11.48 -29.73
C ARG A 199 19.59 -11.00 -28.32
N THR A 200 18.64 -11.10 -27.40
CA THR A 200 18.88 -10.88 -25.97
C THR A 200 18.54 -12.15 -25.19
N ASP A 201 19.42 -12.50 -24.27
CA ASP A 201 19.25 -13.64 -23.36
C ASP A 201 18.29 -13.31 -22.19
N ASP A 202 17.87 -12.05 -22.06
CA ASP A 202 16.95 -11.59 -21.01
C ASP A 202 15.48 -11.72 -21.45
N SER A 203 14.72 -12.57 -20.76
CA SER A 203 13.32 -12.83 -21.10
C SER A 203 12.40 -11.64 -20.86
N ILE A 204 12.74 -10.74 -19.94
CA ILE A 204 11.92 -9.57 -19.56
C ILE A 204 12.00 -8.53 -20.67
N ILE A 205 13.20 -8.26 -21.17
CA ILE A 205 13.44 -7.34 -22.30
C ILE A 205 12.82 -7.89 -23.59
N ASN A 206 12.97 -9.20 -23.83
CA ASN A 206 12.34 -9.87 -24.97
C ASN A 206 10.82 -9.70 -24.97
N SER A 207 10.17 -9.95 -23.83
CA SER A 207 8.72 -9.87 -23.73
C SER A 207 8.21 -8.46 -23.98
N LEU A 208 8.89 -7.43 -23.45
CA LEU A 208 8.54 -6.03 -23.66
C LEU A 208 8.64 -5.64 -25.14
N ILE A 209 9.79 -5.91 -25.78
CA ILE A 209 10.00 -5.52 -27.18
C ILE A 209 9.02 -6.25 -28.10
N MET A 210 8.70 -7.51 -27.81
CA MET A 210 7.71 -8.28 -28.58
C MET A 210 6.30 -7.69 -28.46
N ASP A 211 5.91 -7.20 -27.28
CA ASP A 211 4.61 -6.56 -27.06
C ASP A 211 4.51 -5.21 -27.80
N GLU A 212 5.54 -4.38 -27.73
CA GLU A 212 5.60 -3.11 -28.45
C GLU A 212 5.63 -3.29 -29.98
N LEU A 213 6.35 -4.29 -30.49
CA LEU A 213 6.33 -4.66 -31.91
C LEU A 213 4.94 -5.11 -32.37
N ARG A 214 4.19 -5.82 -31.51
CA ARG A 214 2.81 -6.21 -31.79
C ARG A 214 1.89 -4.99 -31.85
N LYS A 215 2.04 -4.03 -30.93
CA LYS A 215 1.28 -2.77 -30.93
C LYS A 215 1.57 -1.94 -32.18
N ALA A 216 2.83 -1.72 -32.50
CA ALA A 216 3.24 -0.99 -33.71
C ALA A 216 2.70 -1.62 -35.00
N LYS A 217 2.70 -2.96 -35.08
CA LYS A 217 2.14 -3.69 -36.23
C LYS A 217 0.63 -3.54 -36.37
N LYS A 218 -0.12 -3.44 -35.27
CA LYS A 218 -1.57 -3.16 -35.29
C LYS A 218 -1.87 -1.78 -35.88
N GLU A 219 -0.98 -0.82 -35.67
CA GLU A 219 -1.08 0.56 -36.16
C GLU A 219 -0.42 0.79 -37.54
N SER A 220 -0.09 -0.30 -38.25
CA SER A 220 0.56 -0.29 -39.58
C SER A 220 1.92 0.43 -39.62
N ILE A 221 2.71 0.37 -38.55
CA ILE A 221 4.04 0.99 -38.46
C ILE A 221 5.14 -0.03 -38.81
N ASP A 222 6.05 0.28 -39.75
CA ASP A 222 7.22 -0.55 -40.05
C ASP A 222 8.31 -0.34 -38.99
N VAL A 223 8.50 -1.32 -38.09
CA VAL A 223 9.53 -1.24 -37.04
C VAL A 223 10.73 -2.09 -37.43
N ARG A 224 11.88 -1.42 -37.59
CA ARG A 224 13.19 -2.03 -37.79
C ARG A 224 13.98 -1.91 -36.51
N LEU A 225 14.34 -3.06 -35.97
CA LEU A 225 14.93 -3.16 -34.65
C LEU A 225 16.20 -4.02 -34.76
N ASP A 226 17.35 -3.40 -34.54
CA ASP A 226 18.66 -4.05 -34.52
C ASP A 226 19.29 -3.79 -33.15
N VAL A 227 18.95 -4.62 -32.17
CA VAL A 227 19.34 -4.43 -30.78
C VAL A 227 20.33 -5.52 -30.37
N ASN A 228 21.57 -5.11 -30.10
CA ASN A 228 22.62 -5.98 -29.58
C ASN A 228 22.94 -5.61 -28.13
N LEU A 229 22.27 -6.27 -27.19
CA LEU A 229 22.49 -6.06 -25.76
C LEU A 229 23.66 -6.95 -25.31
N SER A 230 24.83 -6.35 -25.09
CA SER A 230 25.99 -7.07 -24.56
C SER A 230 25.82 -7.38 -23.07
N ASN A 231 26.22 -8.58 -22.62
CA ASN A 231 26.16 -9.06 -21.21
C ASN A 231 26.99 -8.24 -20.20
N THR A 232 27.53 -7.08 -20.58
CA THR A 232 28.36 -6.19 -19.75
C THR A 232 27.65 -4.90 -19.32
N MET A 233 26.37 -4.72 -19.65
CA MET A 233 25.62 -3.55 -19.18
C MET A 233 25.38 -3.59 -17.66
N LYS A 234 25.66 -2.46 -17.00
CA LYS A 234 25.49 -2.26 -15.55
C LYS A 234 24.13 -1.65 -15.18
N ILE A 235 23.11 -1.86 -16.01
CA ILE A 235 21.75 -1.33 -15.80
C ILE A 235 20.87 -2.50 -15.35
N ASP A 236 20.03 -2.27 -14.35
CA ASP A 236 19.06 -3.27 -13.93
C ASP A 236 18.07 -3.57 -15.07
N PRO A 237 17.75 -4.85 -15.37
CA PRO A 237 16.82 -5.21 -16.43
C PRO A 237 15.44 -4.55 -16.33
N ILE A 238 14.96 -4.29 -15.11
CA ILE A 238 13.65 -3.65 -14.87
C ILE A 238 13.72 -2.18 -15.27
N ASP A 239 14.76 -1.46 -14.84
CA ASP A 239 14.97 -0.05 -15.20
C ASP A 239 15.16 0.10 -16.72
N LEU A 240 15.91 -0.82 -17.34
CA LEU A 240 16.11 -0.85 -18.78
C LEU A 240 14.78 -1.08 -19.53
N CYS A 241 13.92 -1.97 -19.04
CA CYS A 241 12.58 -2.17 -19.58
C CYS A 241 11.71 -0.92 -19.48
N VAL A 242 11.74 -0.21 -18.34
CA VAL A 242 10.98 1.05 -18.20
C VAL A 242 11.45 2.08 -19.22
N ILE A 243 12.77 2.21 -19.41
CA ILE A 243 13.34 3.16 -20.37
C ILE A 243 12.97 2.78 -21.82
N LEU A 244 13.18 1.52 -22.20
CA LEU A 244 12.87 1.03 -23.56
C LEU A 244 11.37 1.11 -23.85
N GLY A 245 10.52 0.71 -22.90
CA GLY A 245 9.07 0.75 -23.05
C GLY A 245 8.57 2.16 -23.30
N ASN A 246 8.95 3.11 -22.44
CA ASN A 246 8.59 4.51 -22.61
C ASN A 246 9.13 5.10 -23.93
N THR A 247 10.30 4.67 -24.39
CA THR A 247 10.89 5.18 -25.63
C THR A 247 10.15 4.65 -26.86
N LEU A 248 9.81 3.36 -26.87
CA LEU A 248 9.06 2.72 -27.95
C LEU A 248 7.62 3.24 -28.00
N GLU A 249 6.97 3.38 -26.84
CA GLU A 249 5.61 3.92 -26.74
C GLU A 249 5.56 5.36 -27.28
N ASN A 250 6.49 6.21 -26.87
CA ASN A 250 6.61 7.57 -27.40
C ASN A 250 6.85 7.60 -28.92
N ALA A 251 7.63 6.65 -29.45
CA ALA A 251 7.90 6.56 -30.89
C ALA A 251 6.68 6.08 -31.69
N ILE A 252 5.91 5.13 -31.14
CA ILE A 252 4.65 4.65 -31.70
C ILE A 252 3.62 5.77 -31.71
N ASP A 253 3.42 6.45 -30.58
CA ASP A 253 2.49 7.56 -30.44
C ASP A 253 2.80 8.68 -31.46
N ALA A 254 4.08 9.06 -31.59
CA ALA A 254 4.50 10.05 -32.57
C ALA A 254 4.21 9.60 -34.02
N CYS A 255 4.39 8.31 -34.34
CA CYS A 255 4.06 7.77 -35.66
C CYS A 255 2.56 7.75 -35.93
N CYS A 256 1.73 7.48 -34.91
CA CYS A 256 0.27 7.47 -35.03
C CYS A 256 -0.32 8.84 -35.39
N VAL A 257 0.37 9.94 -35.03
CA VAL A 257 -0.05 11.31 -35.38
C VAL A 257 0.12 11.62 -36.88
N LEU A 258 0.97 10.88 -37.60
CA LEU A 258 1.21 11.10 -39.02
C LEU A 258 0.02 10.61 -39.86
N GLN A 259 -0.56 11.47 -40.70
CA GLN A 259 -1.69 11.11 -41.56
C GLN A 259 -1.33 10.16 -42.72
N ASP A 260 -0.05 10.07 -43.07
CA ASP A 260 0.46 9.28 -44.19
C ASP A 260 1.10 7.99 -43.65
N GLU A 261 0.34 6.88 -43.72
CA GLU A 261 0.75 5.56 -43.21
C GLU A 261 2.07 5.08 -43.87
N ALA A 262 2.33 5.45 -45.12
CA ALA A 262 3.53 5.04 -45.84
C ALA A 262 4.83 5.66 -45.29
N LYS A 263 4.73 6.67 -44.42
CA LYS A 263 5.87 7.32 -43.76
C LYS A 263 6.09 6.87 -42.33
N ARG A 264 5.24 5.98 -41.80
CA ARG A 264 5.35 5.50 -40.42
C ARG A 264 6.38 4.39 -40.35
N PHE A 265 7.59 4.73 -39.91
CA PHE A 265 8.61 3.75 -39.60
C PHE A 265 9.37 4.15 -38.33
N ILE A 266 9.81 3.15 -37.57
CA ILE A 266 10.67 3.31 -36.41
C ILE A 266 11.94 2.52 -36.68
N ASP A 267 13.11 3.18 -36.66
CA ASP A 267 14.43 2.55 -36.81
C ASP A 267 15.19 2.68 -35.49
N LEU A 268 15.41 1.54 -34.82
CA LEU A 268 16.05 1.47 -33.51
C LEU A 268 17.32 0.61 -33.62
N LYS A 269 18.48 1.24 -33.32
CA LYS A 269 19.84 0.70 -33.46
C LYS A 269 20.61 0.80 -32.16
#